data_AF-A0A6J3QR60-F1
#
_entry.id   AF-A0A6J3QR60-F1
#
_cell.length_a   1.000
_cell.length_b   1.000
_cell.length_c   1.000
_cell.angle_alpha   90.00
_cell.angle_beta   90.00
_cell.angle_gamma   90.00
#
_symmetry.space_group_name_H-M   'P 1'
#
loop_
_entity.id
_entity.type
_entity.pdbx_description
1 polymer ?
#
loop_
_entity_poly.entity_id
_entity_poly.type
_entity_poly.pdbx_seq_one_letter_code
_entity_poly.pdbx_strand_id
1 'polypeptide(L)'
;MDDAKLPITSVPRYLEKYCINKTCKEVPLMGYNCNATTKCRGNGICNNLGNCHCFPGYRPPDCELQIGSPGGSIDDGNDHKSVTIFTKKGYNAHQNWLILSFYIVLPFFIIFTIMIMKRNEIRKSCNKESAEYEGHSAIVPESYDVDY
;
A
#
# COMPACT_ATOMS: atom_id res chain seq x y z
N MET A 1 64.48 32.15 20.23
CA MET A 1 64.48 30.93 19.39
C MET A 1 63.08 30.40 19.52
N ASP A 2 62.23 30.93 18.64
CA ASP A 2 60.89 31.32 19.02
C ASP A 2 59.91 30.16 18.85
N ASP A 3 58.95 30.10 19.79
CA ASP A 3 57.91 29.09 19.89
C ASP A 3 57.00 29.08 18.64
N ALA A 4 57.27 28.18 17.70
CA ALA A 4 56.34 27.90 16.60
C ALA A 4 55.31 26.85 17.03
N LYS A 5 54.22 27.32 17.65
CA LYS A 5 52.99 26.55 17.82
C LYS A 5 52.43 26.20 16.43
N LEU A 6 52.49 24.92 16.02
CA LEU A 6 51.80 24.44 14.82
C LEU A 6 50.30 24.77 14.90
N PRO A 7 49.69 25.43 13.90
CA PRO A 7 48.26 25.71 13.90
C PRO A 7 47.45 24.45 13.59
N ILE A 8 46.48 24.20 14.46
CA ILE A 8 45.34 23.28 14.40
C ILE A 8 44.48 23.50 13.13
N THR A 9 44.97 23.14 11.94
CA THR A 9 44.17 23.18 10.68
C THR A 9 43.90 21.81 10.06
N SER A 10 44.20 20.70 10.75
CA SER A 10 43.89 19.35 10.25
C SER A 10 42.48 18.87 10.63
N VAL A 11 41.47 19.74 10.52
CA VAL A 11 40.07 19.25 10.47
C VAL A 11 39.86 18.76 9.04
N PRO A 12 39.55 17.48 8.80
CA PRO A 12 39.28 17.01 7.46
C PRO A 12 38.05 17.76 6.93
N ARG A 13 38.28 18.72 6.03
CA ARG A 13 37.19 19.33 5.24
C ARG A 13 36.51 18.18 4.50
N TYR A 14 35.25 17.91 4.81
CA TYR A 14 34.44 17.02 4.00
C TYR A 14 34.33 17.65 2.61
N LEU A 15 35.18 17.17 1.71
CA LEU A 15 35.24 17.66 0.35
C LEU A 15 34.09 17.00 -0.39
N GLU A 16 33.05 17.78 -0.68
CA GLU A 16 31.93 17.32 -1.49
C GLU A 16 32.48 16.88 -2.85
N LYS A 17 32.10 15.68 -3.29
CA LYS A 17 32.56 15.07 -4.54
C LYS A 17 31.36 14.71 -5.39
N TYR A 18 31.52 14.84 -6.71
CA TYR A 18 30.55 14.39 -7.70
C TYR A 18 31.26 13.50 -8.73
N CYS A 19 30.52 12.60 -9.39
CA CYS A 19 31.14 11.69 -10.36
C CYS A 19 30.58 11.94 -11.77
N ILE A 20 31.48 12.07 -12.74
CA ILE A 20 31.18 12.25 -14.17
C ILE A 20 32.01 11.26 -14.97
N ASN A 21 31.40 10.52 -15.90
CA ASN A 21 32.09 9.48 -16.70
C ASN A 21 32.95 8.53 -15.84
N LYS A 22 32.38 7.99 -14.76
CA LYS A 22 33.06 7.10 -13.79
C LYS A 22 34.28 7.72 -13.07
N THR A 23 34.49 9.02 -13.21
CA THR A 23 35.57 9.77 -12.57
C THR A 23 34.96 10.65 -11.50
N CYS A 24 35.36 10.48 -10.25
CA CYS A 24 34.90 11.35 -9.16
C CYS A 24 35.83 12.56 -9.03
N LYS A 25 35.23 13.74 -9.12
CA LYS A 25 35.89 15.04 -9.05
C LYS A 25 35.40 15.78 -7.82
N GLU A 26 36.25 16.64 -7.28
CA GLU A 26 35.86 17.57 -6.23
C GLU A 26 34.80 18.50 -6.78
N VAL A 27 33.71 18.69 -6.04
CA VAL A 27 32.70 19.70 -6.38
C VAL A 27 33.43 21.03 -6.36
N PRO A 28 33.59 21.71 -7.50
CA PRO A 28 34.11 23.07 -7.48
C PRO A 28 33.12 23.84 -6.62
N LEU A 29 33.60 24.75 -5.76
CA LEU A 29 32.75 25.78 -5.16
C LEU A 29 32.19 26.63 -6.30
N MET A 30 31.19 26.11 -7.00
CA MET A 30 30.64 26.67 -8.20
C MET A 30 29.81 27.88 -7.78
N GLY A 31 30.06 29.02 -8.44
CA GLY A 31 29.40 30.30 -8.21
C GLY A 31 27.91 30.35 -8.57
N TYR A 32 27.17 29.27 -8.35
CA TYR A 32 25.72 29.27 -8.42
C TYR A 32 25.17 29.81 -7.10
N ASN A 33 24.33 30.83 -7.18
CA ASN A 33 23.68 31.47 -6.04
C ASN A 33 22.56 30.53 -5.52
N CYS A 34 22.93 29.40 -4.94
CA CYS A 34 22.02 28.39 -4.39
C CYS A 34 22.31 28.22 -2.90
N ASN A 35 21.56 28.94 -2.07
CA ASN A 35 21.61 28.76 -0.62
C ASN A 35 20.57 27.68 -0.25
N ALA A 36 21.03 26.47 0.06
CA ALA A 36 20.16 25.33 0.34
C ALA A 36 19.22 25.55 1.54
N THR A 37 19.65 26.31 2.55
CA THR A 37 18.84 26.65 3.72
C THR A 37 17.59 27.45 3.32
N THR A 38 17.73 28.36 2.35
CA THR A 38 16.62 29.21 1.88
C THR A 38 15.88 28.60 0.69
N LYS A 39 16.60 28.18 -0.35
CA LYS A 39 16.02 27.66 -1.60
C LYS A 39 15.41 26.26 -1.44
N CYS A 40 16.06 25.41 -0.66
CA CYS A 40 15.61 24.03 -0.41
C CYS A 40 14.97 23.88 0.96
N ARG A 41 14.65 24.98 1.64
CA ARG A 41 14.05 25.02 2.99
C ARG A 41 14.82 24.20 4.04
N GLY A 42 16.12 23.99 3.85
CA GLY A 42 16.95 23.10 4.68
C GLY A 42 16.68 21.60 4.52
N ASN A 43 15.79 21.22 3.59
CA ASN A 43 15.34 19.85 3.36
C ASN A 43 15.99 19.19 2.13
N GLY A 44 17.13 19.74 1.68
CA GLY A 44 17.87 19.22 0.55
C GLY A 44 19.19 19.96 0.35
N ILE A 45 19.94 19.52 -0.64
CA ILE A 45 21.23 20.10 -1.04
C ILE A 45 21.14 20.66 -2.46
N CYS A 46 21.95 21.67 -2.77
CA CYS A 46 22.04 22.21 -4.12
C CYS A 46 22.95 21.32 -4.98
N ASN A 47 22.50 20.96 -6.18
CA ASN A 47 23.34 20.26 -7.16
C ASN A 47 24.08 21.24 -8.07
N ASN A 48 24.89 20.71 -8.99
CA ASN A 48 25.71 21.48 -9.93
C ASN A 48 24.91 22.27 -10.99
N LEU A 49 23.60 22.05 -11.08
CA LEU A 49 22.67 22.82 -11.92
C LEU A 49 21.97 23.93 -11.10
N GLY A 50 22.29 24.05 -9.82
CA GLY A 50 21.66 24.98 -8.89
C GLY A 50 20.26 24.56 -8.46
N ASN A 51 19.84 23.31 -8.70
CA ASN A 51 18.55 22.78 -8.28
C ASN A 51 18.66 22.05 -6.94
N CYS A 52 17.54 21.95 -6.23
CA CYS A 52 17.51 21.18 -4.99
C CYS A 52 17.45 19.67 -5.29
N HIS A 53 18.26 18.91 -4.56
CA HIS A 53 18.14 17.47 -4.38
C HIS A 53 17.61 17.22 -2.97
N CYS A 54 16.33 16.88 -2.88
CA CYS A 54 15.57 16.81 -1.63
C CYS A 54 15.76 15.49 -0.89
N PHE A 55 15.75 15.55 0.43
CA PHE A 55 15.75 14.37 1.29
C PHE A 55 14.41 13.61 1.21
N PRO A 56 14.37 12.33 1.63
CA PRO A 56 13.12 11.59 1.74
C PRO A 56 12.08 12.33 2.58
N GLY A 57 10.82 12.28 2.15
CA GLY A 57 9.71 13.06 2.72
C GLY A 57 9.53 14.45 2.12
N TYR A 58 10.39 14.87 1.19
CA TYR A 58 10.31 16.17 0.52
C TYR A 58 10.33 16.03 -0.99
N ARG A 59 9.76 17.00 -1.72
CA ARG A 59 9.68 16.96 -3.18
C ARG A 59 10.32 18.20 -3.84
N PRO A 60 11.08 18.06 -4.92
CA PRO A 60 11.55 19.19 -5.74
C PRO A 60 10.39 20.03 -6.30
N PRO A 61 10.59 21.33 -6.59
CA PRO A 61 11.88 22.00 -6.76
C PRO A 61 12.48 22.64 -5.50
N ASP A 62 11.71 22.83 -4.43
CA ASP A 62 12.05 23.60 -3.24
C ASP A 62 12.03 22.78 -1.93
N CYS A 63 11.89 21.46 -2.04
CA CYS A 63 11.86 20.50 -0.94
C CYS A 63 10.76 20.80 0.07
N GLU A 64 9.55 20.95 -0.45
CA GLU A 64 8.33 21.01 0.35
C GLU A 64 7.93 19.63 0.86
N LEU A 65 7.34 19.58 2.05
CA LEU A 65 6.96 18.35 2.74
C LEU A 65 5.90 17.59 1.93
N GLN A 66 6.21 16.35 1.58
CA GLN A 66 5.29 15.43 0.95
C GLN A 66 5.48 14.03 1.56
N ILE A 67 4.50 13.63 2.36
CA ILE A 67 4.52 12.36 3.09
C ILE A 67 4.66 11.21 2.10
N GLY A 68 5.70 10.38 2.30
CA GLY A 68 6.01 9.24 1.43
C GLY A 68 6.76 9.58 0.14
N SER A 69 7.22 10.83 -0.05
CA SER A 69 8.10 11.19 -1.16
C SER A 69 9.47 10.50 -1.01
N PRO A 70 10.01 9.90 -2.07
CA PRO A 70 11.37 9.34 -2.04
C PRO A 70 12.47 10.42 -2.03
N GLY A 71 12.13 11.70 -2.26
CA GLY A 71 13.12 12.78 -2.44
C GLY A 71 13.49 12.96 -3.92
N GLY A 72 14.76 13.32 -4.16
CA GLY A 72 15.35 13.45 -5.50
C GLY A 72 15.47 14.90 -5.97
N SER A 73 15.83 15.10 -7.24
CA SER A 73 15.97 16.41 -7.89
C SER A 73 15.09 16.50 -9.14
N ILE A 74 14.83 17.72 -9.63
CA ILE A 74 14.16 17.91 -10.93
C ILE A 74 15.02 17.39 -12.09
N ASP A 75 16.32 17.21 -11.87
CA ASP A 75 17.30 16.75 -12.84
C ASP A 75 17.48 15.22 -12.86
N ASP A 76 16.84 14.52 -11.93
CA ASP A 76 16.81 13.05 -11.94
C ASP A 76 15.99 12.64 -13.16
N GLY A 77 16.69 12.44 -14.28
CA GLY A 77 16.13 12.15 -15.58
C GLY A 77 15.04 11.11 -15.45
N ASN A 78 13.84 11.46 -15.91
CA ASN A 78 12.62 10.66 -15.95
C ASN A 78 12.82 9.14 -15.78
N ASP A 79 12.95 8.71 -14.54
CA ASP A 79 12.66 7.35 -14.11
C ASP A 79 11.27 7.37 -13.47
N HIS A 80 10.24 7.78 -14.25
CA HIS A 80 8.84 7.63 -13.84
C HIS A 80 8.53 6.20 -13.37
N LYS A 81 9.34 5.18 -13.70
CA LYS A 81 9.18 3.83 -13.13
C LYS A 81 9.44 3.76 -11.63
N SER A 82 10.49 4.37 -11.09
CA SER A 82 10.81 4.23 -9.66
C SER A 82 9.80 4.99 -8.80
N VAL A 83 9.53 6.25 -9.14
CA VAL A 83 8.55 7.10 -8.45
C VAL A 83 7.13 6.55 -8.54
N THR A 84 6.72 5.98 -9.68
CA THR A 84 5.39 5.35 -9.81
C THR A 84 5.31 4.05 -9.01
N ILE A 85 6.38 3.26 -8.90
CA ILE A 85 6.37 2.02 -8.10
C ILE A 85 6.23 2.32 -6.59
N PHE A 86 6.93 3.34 -6.08
CA PHE A 86 6.85 3.70 -4.66
C PHE A 86 5.51 4.35 -4.29
N THR A 87 4.99 5.27 -5.11
CA THR A 87 3.66 5.87 -4.91
C THR A 87 2.52 4.86 -5.02
N LYS A 88 2.66 3.84 -5.87
CA LYS A 88 1.65 2.78 -6.02
C LYS A 88 1.63 1.79 -4.85
N LYS A 89 2.69 1.68 -4.04
CA LYS A 89 2.69 0.83 -2.84
C LYS A 89 1.95 1.43 -1.64
N GLY A 90 1.88 2.75 -1.53
CA GLY A 90 1.25 3.43 -0.38
C GLY A 90 -0.28 3.61 -0.48
N TYR A 91 -0.83 3.66 -1.69
CA TYR A 91 -2.26 3.98 -1.91
C TYR A 91 -3.16 2.76 -2.17
N ASN A 92 -2.59 1.60 -2.56
CA ASN A 92 -3.37 0.46 -3.06
C ASN A 92 -3.60 -0.68 -2.05
N ALA A 93 -3.10 -0.59 -0.81
CA ALA A 93 -3.30 -1.66 0.16
C ALA A 93 -4.77 -1.77 0.64
N HIS A 94 -5.50 -0.65 0.70
CA HIS A 94 -6.88 -0.63 1.23
C HIS A 94 -7.95 -0.95 0.16
N GLN A 95 -7.78 -0.51 -1.09
CA GLN A 95 -8.77 -0.76 -2.15
C GLN A 95 -8.77 -2.22 -2.66
N ASN A 96 -7.62 -2.88 -2.65
CA ASN A 96 -7.50 -4.28 -3.07
C ASN A 96 -8.13 -5.26 -2.06
N TRP A 97 -8.14 -4.92 -0.77
CA TRP A 97 -8.76 -5.77 0.26
C TRP A 97 -10.27 -5.87 0.04
N LEU A 98 -10.96 -4.75 -0.18
CA LEU A 98 -12.41 -4.74 -0.37
C LEU A 98 -12.82 -5.59 -1.58
N ILE A 99 -12.06 -5.50 -2.67
CA ILE A 99 -12.26 -6.29 -3.88
C ILE A 99 -12.04 -7.79 -3.60
N LEU A 100 -10.94 -8.16 -2.93
CA LEU A 100 -10.64 -9.54 -2.57
C LEU A 100 -11.70 -10.13 -1.62
N SER A 101 -12.17 -9.34 -0.66
CA SER A 101 -13.24 -9.71 0.26
C SER A 101 -14.53 -10.00 -0.49
N PHE A 102 -14.91 -9.14 -1.43
CA PHE A 102 -16.11 -9.34 -2.26
C PHE A 102 -16.04 -10.64 -3.06
N TYR A 103 -14.89 -10.96 -3.66
CA TYR A 103 -14.69 -12.19 -4.43
C TYR A 103 -14.75 -13.47 -3.60
N ILE A 104 -14.50 -13.42 -2.29
CA ILE A 104 -14.57 -14.60 -1.41
C ILE A 104 -15.98 -14.72 -0.80
N VAL A 105 -16.57 -13.60 -0.41
CA VAL A 105 -17.85 -13.55 0.30
C VAL A 105 -19.03 -13.87 -0.63
N LEU A 106 -19.03 -13.34 -1.86
CA LEU A 106 -20.09 -13.62 -2.84
C LEU A 106 -20.28 -15.11 -3.16
N PRO A 107 -19.25 -15.87 -3.57
CA PRO A 107 -19.44 -17.29 -3.91
C PRO A 107 -19.87 -18.10 -2.68
N PHE A 108 -19.41 -17.74 -1.48
CA PHE A 108 -19.84 -18.39 -0.25
C PHE A 108 -21.34 -18.19 -0.01
N PHE A 109 -21.86 -16.97 -0.15
CA PHE A 109 -23.29 -16.69 -0.02
C PHE A 109 -24.13 -17.38 -1.10
N ILE A 110 -23.63 -17.44 -2.34
CA ILE A 110 -24.32 -18.17 -3.43
C ILE A 110 -24.40 -19.67 -3.11
N ILE A 111 -23.32 -20.29 -2.66
CA ILE A 111 -23.33 -21.71 -2.27
C ILE A 111 -24.25 -21.95 -1.07
N PHE A 112 -24.22 -21.07 -0.07
CA PHE A 112 -25.06 -21.18 1.12
C PHE A 112 -26.55 -21.08 0.79
N THR A 113 -26.94 -20.16 -0.10
CA THR A 113 -28.33 -20.04 -0.57
C THR A 113 -28.77 -21.27 -1.36
N ILE A 114 -27.93 -21.79 -2.27
CA ILE A 114 -28.21 -23.05 -2.99
C ILE A 114 -28.37 -24.23 -2.03
N MET A 115 -27.50 -24.33 -1.00
CA MET A 115 -27.59 -25.36 0.03
C MET A 115 -28.91 -25.26 0.81
N ILE A 116 -29.35 -24.06 1.19
CA ILE A 116 -30.63 -23.84 1.87
C ILE A 116 -31.80 -24.19 0.95
N MET A 117 -31.80 -23.71 -0.30
CA MET A 117 -32.86 -23.99 -1.26
C MET A 117 -32.98 -25.48 -1.53
N LYS A 118 -31.85 -26.18 -1.75
CA LYS A 118 -31.81 -27.64 -1.92
C LYS A 118 -32.31 -28.37 -0.67
N ARG A 119 -31.91 -27.91 0.52
CA ARG A 119 -32.39 -28.47 1.79
C ARG A 119 -33.88 -28.22 2.01
N ASN A 120 -34.39 -27.09 1.54
CA ASN A 120 -35.81 -26.74 1.61
C ASN A 120 -36.64 -27.59 0.64
N GLU A 121 -36.15 -27.85 -0.58
CA GLU A 121 -36.80 -28.79 -1.53
C GLU A 121 -36.87 -30.21 -0.99
N ILE A 122 -35.79 -30.70 -0.35
CA ILE A 122 -35.78 -32.02 0.32
C ILE A 122 -36.77 -32.01 1.49
N ARG A 123 -36.75 -30.97 2.33
CA ARG A 123 -37.67 -30.85 3.47
C ARG A 123 -39.13 -30.77 3.02
N LYS A 124 -39.42 -30.05 1.93
CA LYS A 124 -40.76 -29.93 1.34
C LYS A 124 -41.24 -31.27 0.79
N SER A 125 -40.36 -32.03 0.16
CA SER A 125 -40.68 -33.39 -0.33
C SER A 125 -40.99 -34.34 0.82
N CYS A 126 -40.18 -34.33 1.90
CA CYS A 126 -40.47 -35.14 3.11
C CYS A 126 -41.73 -34.69 3.86
N ASN A 127 -42.01 -33.38 3.92
CA ASN A 127 -43.23 -32.85 4.54
C ASN A 127 -44.48 -33.20 3.72
N LYS A 128 -44.36 -33.23 2.39
CA LYS A 128 -45.45 -33.66 1.49
C LYS A 128 -45.74 -35.15 1.66
N GLU A 129 -44.69 -35.95 1.77
CA GLU A 129 -44.79 -37.38 1.99
C GLU A 129 -45.40 -37.71 3.37
N SER A 130 -44.98 -37.03 4.45
CA SER A 130 -45.55 -37.24 5.80
C SER A 130 -47.02 -36.80 5.94
N ALA A 131 -47.47 -35.77 5.22
CA ALA A 131 -48.89 -35.40 5.18
C ALA A 131 -49.76 -36.43 4.43
N GLU A 132 -49.19 -37.18 3.48
CA GLU A 132 -49.89 -38.23 2.73
C GLU A 132 -50.01 -39.54 3.55
N TYR A 133 -49.03 -39.84 4.40
CA TYR A 133 -49.08 -40.97 5.35
C TYR A 133 -50.06 -40.76 6.51
N GLU A 134 -50.19 -39.53 7.07
CA GLU A 134 -51.22 -39.25 8.08
C GLU A 134 -52.64 -39.25 7.49
N GLY A 135 -52.82 -38.91 6.22
CA GLY A 135 -54.10 -38.99 5.53
C GLY A 135 -54.62 -40.43 5.31
N HIS A 136 -53.71 -41.40 5.17
CA HIS A 136 -54.08 -42.82 5.02
C HIS A 136 -54.25 -43.57 6.35
N SER A 137 -53.67 -43.09 7.46
CA SER A 137 -53.82 -43.74 8.77
C SER A 137 -55.01 -43.24 9.60
N ALA A 138 -55.69 -42.17 9.18
CA ALA A 138 -56.87 -41.62 9.86
C ALA A 138 -58.20 -42.38 9.57
N ILE A 139 -58.17 -43.45 8.77
CA ILE A 139 -59.34 -44.31 8.52
C ILE A 139 -59.09 -45.70 9.12
N VAL A 140 -59.06 -45.77 10.45
CA VAL A 140 -59.43 -47.00 11.16
C VAL A 140 -60.51 -46.58 12.15
N PRO A 141 -61.79 -46.97 11.93
CA PRO A 141 -62.82 -46.68 12.90
C PRO A 141 -62.68 -47.66 14.08
N GLU A 142 -62.48 -47.11 15.27
CA GLU A 142 -62.76 -47.80 16.53
C GLU A 142 -64.26 -47.66 16.85
N SER A 143 -65.00 -48.76 16.71
CA SER A 143 -66.28 -49.12 17.36
C SER A 143 -66.76 -50.39 16.64
N TYR A 144 -67.10 -51.51 17.28
CA TYR A 144 -67.97 -51.70 18.43
C TYR A 144 -67.53 -52.94 19.24
N ASP A 145 -67.56 -52.85 20.57
CA ASP A 145 -67.66 -54.00 21.47
C ASP A 145 -69.06 -54.65 21.37
N VAL A 146 -69.16 -55.96 21.64
CA VAL A 146 -70.07 -56.64 22.61
C VAL A 146 -70.26 -58.14 22.29
N ASP A 147 -70.11 -58.95 23.35
CA ASP A 147 -70.28 -60.40 23.53
C ASP A 147 -71.56 -61.07 22.96
N TYR A 148 -71.44 -62.33 22.50
CA TYR A 148 -72.03 -63.55 23.12
C TYR A 148 -71.43 -64.84 22.55
#